data_AF-A0A1F3YJG7-F1
#
_entry.id   AF-A0A1F3YJG7-F1
#
_cell.length_a   1.000
_cell.length_b   1.000
_cell.length_c   1.000
_cell.angle_alpha   90.00
_cell.angle_beta   90.00
_cell.angle_gamma   90.00
#
_symmetry.space_group_name_H-M   'P 1'
#
loop_
_entity.id
_entity.type
_entity.pdbx_description
1 polymer ?
#
loop_
_entity_poly.entity_id
_entity_poly.type
_entity_poly.pdbx_seq_one_letter_code
_entity_poly.pdbx_strand_id
1 'polypeptide(L)'
;MKFTTLGYKGLGAVLAASLAGCGGFSLGSLNPWSGPVERGRMVPADATEYACDGGKRLVVQRLPGAVMIMFPERDFRLDQAAAGARYTNGSTTLLLNGDQVSLEEEGVVTFTACRKAPA
;
A
#
# COMPACT_ATOMS: atom_id res chain seq x y z
N MET A 1 -5.62 65.60 -36.35
CA MET A 1 -5.66 66.14 -34.98
C MET A 1 -6.86 65.52 -34.27
N LYS A 2 -6.67 65.16 -32.98
CA LYS A 2 -7.57 64.49 -32.02
C LYS A 2 -9.02 64.99 -32.02
N PHE A 3 -9.96 64.14 -31.56
CA PHE A 3 -11.22 64.37 -30.79
C PHE A 3 -12.09 63.09 -30.98
N THR A 4 -12.67 62.35 -30.03
CA THR A 4 -12.88 62.45 -28.57
C THR A 4 -13.31 61.07 -28.03
N THR A 5 -13.08 60.86 -26.74
CA THR A 5 -13.34 59.68 -25.88
C THR A 5 -14.83 59.36 -25.60
N LEU A 6 -15.08 58.10 -25.20
CA LEU A 6 -15.99 57.61 -24.14
C LEU A 6 -17.33 56.97 -24.56
N GLY A 7 -17.55 55.71 -24.14
CA GLY A 7 -18.86 55.06 -24.25
C GLY A 7 -18.89 53.54 -24.01
N TYR A 8 -18.68 53.13 -22.75
CA TYR A 8 -19.23 51.94 -22.06
C TYR A 8 -19.54 50.68 -22.89
N LYS A 9 -18.72 49.63 -22.72
CA LYS A 9 -19.06 48.24 -23.10
C LYS A 9 -18.86 47.31 -21.91
N GLY A 10 -19.85 46.49 -21.60
CA GLY A 10 -19.62 45.26 -20.84
C GLY A 10 -20.69 44.93 -19.83
N LEU A 11 -21.83 44.47 -20.33
CA LEU A 11 -22.92 43.83 -19.60
C LEU A 11 -22.47 42.45 -19.06
N GLY A 12 -22.90 42.08 -17.85
CA GLY A 12 -23.11 40.67 -17.46
C GLY A 12 -22.15 40.12 -16.41
N ALA A 13 -22.64 40.07 -15.16
CA ALA A 13 -22.01 39.40 -14.03
C ALA A 13 -22.01 37.87 -14.19
N VAL A 14 -20.88 37.22 -13.90
CA VAL A 14 -20.81 35.78 -13.63
C VAL A 14 -20.09 35.60 -12.31
N LEU A 15 -20.83 35.09 -11.31
CA LEU A 15 -20.32 34.66 -10.01
C LEU A 15 -19.26 33.57 -10.21
N ALA A 16 -18.00 33.87 -9.91
CA ALA A 16 -16.95 32.86 -9.76
C ALA A 16 -16.97 32.37 -8.30
N ALA A 17 -17.51 31.18 -8.08
CA ALA A 17 -17.45 30.48 -6.80
C ALA A 17 -15.98 30.13 -6.48
N SER A 18 -15.47 30.70 -5.38
CA SER A 18 -14.21 30.34 -4.78
C SER A 18 -14.33 28.95 -4.13
N LEU A 19 -13.84 27.91 -4.81
CA LEU A 19 -13.54 26.64 -4.14
C LEU A 19 -12.30 26.83 -3.28
N ALA A 20 -12.50 27.34 -2.06
CA ALA A 20 -11.56 27.16 -0.96
C ALA A 20 -11.56 25.67 -0.56
N GLY A 21 -10.86 24.85 -1.34
CA GLY A 21 -10.54 23.49 -0.94
C GLY A 21 -9.52 23.54 0.21
N CYS A 22 -10.00 23.43 1.45
CA CYS A 22 -9.17 23.09 2.61
C CYS A 22 -8.75 21.61 2.52
N GLY A 23 -7.88 21.28 1.57
CA GLY A 23 -7.04 20.10 1.64
C GLY A 23 -5.71 20.53 2.22
N GLY A 24 -5.37 20.10 3.43
CA GLY A 24 -4.08 20.34 4.05
C GLY A 24 -2.96 19.70 3.24
N PHE A 25 -2.45 20.41 2.25
CA PHE A 25 -1.17 20.10 1.63
C PHE A 25 -0.09 20.63 2.55
N SER A 26 0.60 19.74 3.26
CA SER A 26 1.90 20.08 3.84
C SER A 26 2.84 20.39 2.69
N LEU A 27 3.12 21.68 2.47
CA LEU A 27 4.15 22.21 1.57
C LEU A 27 5.55 21.93 2.15
N GLY A 28 5.81 20.67 2.49
CA GLY A 28 7.05 20.17 3.06
C GLY A 28 7.74 19.22 2.09
N SER A 29 7.96 19.63 0.84
CA SER A 29 9.06 19.14 -0.02
C SER A 29 8.85 19.68 -1.44
N LEU A 30 9.30 20.91 -1.70
CA LEU A 30 9.56 21.41 -3.05
C LEU A 30 11.03 21.21 -3.40
N ASN A 31 11.60 20.04 -3.07
CA ASN A 31 12.95 19.69 -3.49
C ASN A 31 12.89 18.82 -4.77
N PRO A 32 13.27 19.33 -5.95
CA PRO A 32 13.27 18.58 -7.21
C PRO A 32 14.29 17.43 -7.25
N TRP A 33 15.13 17.30 -6.21
CA TRP A 33 16.08 16.20 -6.01
C TRP A 33 15.66 15.18 -4.95
N SER A 34 14.48 15.33 -4.33
CA SER A 34 13.95 14.24 -3.52
C SER A 34 13.51 13.12 -4.45
N GLY A 35 14.26 12.01 -4.43
CA GLY A 35 13.84 10.76 -5.07
C GLY A 35 12.45 10.35 -4.60
N PRO A 36 11.74 9.48 -5.33
CA PRO A 36 10.37 9.10 -4.99
C PRO A 36 10.30 8.76 -3.51
N VAL A 37 9.52 9.56 -2.76
CA VAL A 37 9.17 9.23 -1.40
C VAL A 37 8.39 7.94 -1.51
N GLU A 38 9.03 6.82 -1.16
CA GLU A 38 8.39 5.53 -0.95
C GLU A 38 7.29 5.79 0.08
N ARG A 39 6.09 6.11 -0.41
CA ARG A 39 4.90 6.25 0.41
C ARG A 39 4.69 4.86 0.99
N GLY A 40 5.16 4.68 2.22
CA GLY A 40 5.13 3.41 2.93
C GLY A 40 3.80 2.74 2.69
N ARG A 41 3.84 1.56 2.08
CA ARG A 41 2.64 0.83 1.72
C ARG A 41 1.78 0.65 2.97
N MET A 42 0.53 1.09 2.92
CA MET A 42 -0.39 0.92 4.03
C MET A 42 -0.68 -0.58 4.19
N VAL A 43 -0.22 -1.16 5.30
CA VAL A 43 -0.54 -2.54 5.67
C VAL A 43 -2.01 -2.56 6.15
N PRO A 44 -2.87 -3.43 5.59
CA PRO A 44 -4.26 -3.54 6.03
C PRO A 44 -4.38 -3.90 7.52
N ALA A 45 -5.44 -3.43 8.17
CA ALA A 45 -5.67 -3.67 9.60
C ALA A 45 -5.90 -5.15 9.97
N ASP A 46 -6.27 -5.98 9.00
CA ASP A 46 -6.47 -7.42 9.12
C ASP A 46 -5.23 -8.25 8.72
N ALA A 47 -4.12 -7.58 8.42
CA ALA A 47 -2.84 -8.23 8.20
C ALA A 47 -2.13 -8.53 9.53
N THR A 48 -1.41 -9.65 9.56
CA THR A 48 -0.57 -10.05 10.68
C THR A 48 0.89 -9.97 10.27
N GLU A 49 1.71 -9.28 11.05
CA GLU A 49 3.15 -9.27 10.89
C GLU A 49 3.78 -10.44 11.64
N TYR A 50 4.79 -11.06 11.02
CA TYR A 50 5.62 -12.09 11.63
C TYR A 50 7.09 -11.66 11.57
N ALA A 51 7.78 -11.81 12.70
CA ALA A 51 9.21 -11.65 12.80
C ALA A 51 9.88 -13.01 12.57
N CYS A 52 10.77 -13.08 11.59
CA CYS A 52 11.46 -14.29 11.16
C CYS A 52 12.96 -14.20 11.44
N ASP A 53 13.66 -15.33 11.25
CA ASP A 53 15.13 -15.37 11.38
C ASP A 53 15.82 -14.38 10.44
N GLY A 54 16.99 -13.89 10.89
CA GLY A 54 17.78 -12.89 10.16
C GLY A 54 17.14 -11.50 10.17
N GLY A 55 16.22 -11.22 11.09
CA GLY A 55 15.54 -9.92 11.20
C GLY A 55 14.54 -9.65 10.07
N LYS A 56 14.16 -10.69 9.32
CA LYS A 56 13.19 -10.58 8.22
C LYS A 56 11.79 -10.40 8.78
N ARG A 57 10.95 -9.67 8.03
CA ARG A 57 9.54 -9.47 8.33
C ARG A 57 8.69 -10.07 7.23
N LEU A 58 7.66 -10.81 7.61
CA LEU A 58 6.65 -11.36 6.71
C LEU A 58 5.29 -10.80 7.10
N VAL A 59 4.58 -10.21 6.15
CA VAL A 59 3.22 -9.68 6.37
C VAL A 59 2.23 -10.58 5.65
N VAL A 60 1.26 -11.11 6.39
CA VAL A 60 0.26 -12.05 5.88
C VAL A 60 -1.13 -11.54 6.23
N GLN A 61 -1.96 -11.30 5.22
CA GLN A 61 -3.38 -11.02 5.40
C GLN A 61 -4.19 -12.29 5.17
N ARG A 62 -5.12 -12.57 6.08
CA ARG A 62 -6.04 -13.71 5.92
C ARG A 62 -7.24 -13.31 5.08
N LEU A 63 -7.58 -14.18 4.12
CA LEU A 63 -8.76 -14.06 3.27
C LEU A 63 -9.62 -15.34 3.42
N PRO A 64 -10.91 -15.32 3.03
CA PRO A 64 -11.71 -16.54 2.98
C PRO A 64 -11.08 -17.56 2.01
N GLY A 65 -10.59 -18.69 2.55
CA GLY A 65 -9.97 -19.79 1.79
C GLY A 65 -8.60 -19.47 1.19
N ALA A 66 -7.95 -18.37 1.58
CA ALA A 66 -6.66 -17.97 1.04
C ALA A 66 -5.90 -17.04 2.01
N VAL A 67 -4.65 -16.73 1.65
CA VAL A 67 -3.89 -15.66 2.27
C VAL A 67 -3.27 -14.77 1.21
N MET A 68 -3.03 -13.52 1.54
CA MET A 68 -2.21 -12.61 0.74
C MET A 68 -0.88 -12.43 1.44
N ILE A 69 0.22 -12.70 0.72
CA ILE A 69 1.56 -12.33 1.16
C ILE A 69 1.85 -10.93 0.67
N MET A 70 2.35 -10.09 1.57
CA MET A 70 2.66 -8.70 1.25
C MET A 70 4.16 -8.43 1.43
N PHE A 71 4.81 -8.10 0.33
CA PHE A 71 6.18 -7.59 0.29
C PHE A 71 6.19 -6.13 -0.19
N PRO A 72 7.30 -5.41 0.02
CA PRO A 72 7.45 -4.07 -0.51
C PRO A 72 7.29 -4.02 -2.05
N GLU A 73 7.78 -5.04 -2.75
CA GLU A 73 7.84 -5.05 -4.22
C GLU A 73 6.64 -5.74 -4.88
N ARG A 74 5.95 -6.64 -4.16
CA ARG A 74 4.82 -7.41 -4.71
C ARG A 74 3.87 -7.91 -3.63
N ASP A 75 2.61 -8.08 -4.01
CA ASP A 75 1.66 -8.93 -3.30
C ASP A 75 1.29 -10.13 -4.15
N PHE A 76 1.05 -11.25 -3.51
CA PHE A 76 0.53 -12.42 -4.21
C PHE A 76 -0.35 -13.26 -3.28
N ARG A 77 -1.38 -13.83 -3.89
CA ARG A 77 -2.35 -14.69 -3.23
C ARG A 77 -1.83 -16.13 -3.19
N LEU A 78 -2.04 -16.79 -2.07
CA LEU A 78 -1.87 -18.23 -1.89
C LEU A 78 -3.22 -18.83 -1.50
N ASP A 79 -3.70 -19.78 -2.27
CA ASP A 79 -4.96 -20.47 -1.99
C ASP A 79 -4.73 -21.60 -0.98
N GLN A 80 -5.73 -21.87 -0.15
CA GLN A 80 -5.63 -22.95 0.83
C GLN A 80 -5.53 -24.31 0.11
N ALA A 81 -4.46 -25.05 0.38
CA ALA A 81 -4.25 -26.38 -0.14
C ALA A 81 -4.98 -27.40 0.75
N ALA A 82 -6.12 -27.90 0.29
CA ALA A 82 -7.01 -28.81 1.03
C ALA A 82 -7.39 -28.27 2.43
N ALA A 83 -8.07 -29.07 3.26
CA ALA A 83 -8.37 -28.68 4.63
C ALA A 83 -7.08 -28.67 5.45
N GLY A 84 -6.62 -27.48 5.91
CA GLY A 84 -5.46 -27.40 6.80
C GLY A 84 -4.71 -26.07 6.77
N ALA A 85 -3.46 -26.15 7.22
CA ALA A 85 -2.53 -25.04 7.47
C ALA A 85 -1.67 -24.62 6.26
N ARG A 86 -1.82 -25.29 5.11
CA ARG A 86 -0.98 -25.07 3.93
C ARG A 86 -1.68 -24.17 2.92
N TYR A 87 -0.97 -23.18 2.40
CA TYR A 87 -1.44 -22.29 1.35
C TYR A 87 -0.42 -22.27 0.22
N THR A 88 -0.87 -22.26 -1.03
CA THR A 88 0.05 -22.31 -2.19
C THR A 88 -0.57 -21.70 -3.45
N ASN A 89 0.29 -21.26 -4.36
CA ASN A 89 -0.06 -20.92 -5.75
C ASN A 89 0.72 -21.76 -6.78
N GLY A 90 1.33 -22.87 -6.34
CA GLY A 90 2.14 -23.75 -7.17
C GLY A 90 3.65 -23.49 -7.11
N SER A 91 4.09 -22.23 -7.03
CA SER A 91 5.52 -21.89 -6.90
C SER A 91 5.91 -21.49 -5.48
N THR A 92 4.98 -20.91 -4.73
CA THR A 92 5.17 -20.49 -3.35
C THR A 92 4.26 -21.29 -2.43
N THR A 93 4.77 -21.67 -1.27
CA THR A 93 4.03 -22.37 -0.23
C THR A 93 4.22 -21.65 1.10
N LEU A 94 3.10 -21.35 1.76
CA LEU A 94 3.08 -20.93 3.16
C LEU A 94 2.54 -22.06 4.03
N LEU A 95 3.23 -22.36 5.14
CA LEU A 95 2.74 -23.24 6.20
C LEU A 95 2.42 -22.39 7.43
N LEU A 96 1.19 -22.46 7.92
CA LEU A 96 0.69 -21.68 9.06
C LEU A 96 0.25 -22.60 10.21
N ASN A 97 1.11 -22.77 11.22
CA ASN A 97 0.87 -23.64 12.36
C ASN A 97 0.68 -22.81 13.63
N GLY A 98 -0.56 -22.43 13.93
CA GLY A 98 -0.86 -21.54 15.06
C GLY A 98 -0.24 -20.15 14.84
N ASP A 99 0.73 -19.79 15.69
CA ASP A 99 1.49 -18.53 15.61
C ASP A 99 2.81 -18.66 14.84
N GLN A 100 3.14 -19.86 14.35
CA GLN A 100 4.35 -20.11 13.55
C GLN A 100 4.04 -20.12 12.06
N VAL A 101 4.91 -19.49 11.29
CA VAL A 101 4.83 -19.44 9.83
C VAL A 101 6.16 -19.80 9.20
N SER A 102 6.12 -20.48 8.06
CA SER A 102 7.26 -20.60 7.14
C SER A 102 6.80 -20.34 5.71
N LEU A 103 7.66 -19.70 4.93
CA LEU A 103 7.45 -19.45 3.50
C LEU A 103 8.55 -20.16 2.70
N GLU A 104 8.12 -20.92 1.71
CA GLU A 104 8.96 -21.59 0.73
C GLU A 104 8.64 -21.03 -0.65
N GLU A 105 9.65 -20.59 -1.38
CA GLU A 105 9.55 -20.08 -2.74
C GLU A 105 10.44 -20.93 -3.64
N GLU A 106 9.86 -21.49 -4.71
CA GLU A 106 10.55 -22.36 -5.68
C GLU A 106 11.30 -23.53 -5.03
N GLY A 107 10.75 -24.10 -3.96
CA GLY A 107 11.34 -25.21 -3.21
C GLY A 107 12.41 -24.79 -2.20
N VAL A 108 12.67 -23.50 -2.03
CA VAL A 108 13.64 -22.97 -1.05
C VAL A 108 12.90 -22.26 0.08
N VAL A 109 13.18 -22.62 1.33
CA VAL A 109 12.61 -21.93 2.49
C VAL A 109 13.25 -20.53 2.62
N THR A 110 12.51 -19.51 2.17
CA THR A 110 12.98 -18.12 2.18
C THR A 110 12.66 -17.42 3.50
N PHE A 111 11.62 -17.85 4.23
CA PHE A 111 11.30 -17.36 5.58
C PHE A 111 11.11 -18.53 6.54
N THR A 112 11.92 -18.56 7.60
CA THR A 112 11.93 -19.62 8.61
C THR A 112 11.83 -19.03 10.01
N ALA A 113 11.38 -19.87 10.95
CA ALA A 113 11.16 -19.55 12.36
C ALA A 113 10.31 -18.27 12.60
N CYS A 114 9.37 -17.98 11.69
CA CYS A 114 8.55 -16.79 11.81
C CYS A 114 7.54 -16.93 12.95
N ARG A 115 7.52 -15.95 13.86
CA ARG A 115 6.53 -15.85 14.93
C ARG A 115 5.75 -14.56 14.80
N LYS A 116 4.47 -14.62 15.14
CA LYS A 116 3.59 -13.45 15.18
C LYS A 116 4.25 -12.34 16.01
N ALA A 117 4.39 -11.16 15.42
CA ALA A 117 4.93 -10.00 16.11
C ALA A 117 3.95 -9.54 17.20
N PRO A 118 4.45 -9.02 18.34
CA PRO A 118 3.58 -8.38 19.32
C PRO A 118 2.86 -7.18 18.67
N ALA A 119 1.58 -7.03 18.99
CA ALA A 119 0.74 -5.91 18.53
C ALA A 119 1.13 -4.60 19.20
#